data_AF-A0A6B3KT38-F1
#
_entry.id   AF-A0A6B3KT38-F1
#
_cell.length_a   1.000
_cell.length_b   1.000
_cell.length_c   1.000
_cell.angle_alpha   90.00
_cell.angle_beta   90.00
_cell.angle_gamma   90.00
#
_symmetry.space_group_name_H-M   'P 1'
#
loop_
_entity.id
_entity.type
_entity.pdbx_description
1 polymer ?
#
loop_
_entity_poly.entity_id
_entity_poly.type
_entity_poly.pdbx_seq_one_letter_code
_entity_poly.pdbx_strand_id
1 'polypeptide(L)'
;AGAGSGKTRVIVEKIAHLIATGRYPAKRIAAITFTNKSAKEMRERVAKRIRGDGADGLTICTFHALGLKFLQIEHAAAGLKRGFSIFDSDDAAAQIKDLMHGAKPDAIEDAKNLI
;
A
#
# COMPACT_ATOMS: atom_id res chain seq x y z
N ALA A 1 -1.20 23.30 0.33
CA ALA A 1 -1.73 23.22 1.71
C ALA A 1 -0.61 22.92 2.72
N GLY A 2 -0.25 23.89 3.56
CA GLY A 2 0.94 23.87 4.44
C GLY A 2 0.92 22.84 5.58
N ALA A 3 2.03 22.71 6.30
CA ALA A 3 2.13 21.88 7.51
C ALA A 3 1.08 22.31 8.56
N GLY A 4 0.56 21.38 9.37
CA GLY A 4 -0.42 21.69 10.42
C GLY A 4 -1.84 22.06 9.98
N SER A 5 -2.11 22.23 8.68
CA SER A 5 -3.42 22.63 8.12
C SER A 5 -4.58 21.63 8.31
N GLY A 6 -4.42 20.58 9.10
CA GLY A 6 -5.50 19.64 9.41
C GLY A 6 -5.91 18.72 8.25
N LYS A 7 -5.09 18.58 7.19
CA LYS A 7 -5.39 17.73 6.01
C LYS A 7 -5.90 16.34 6.38
N THR A 8 -5.21 15.66 7.30
CA THR A 8 -5.60 14.33 7.76
C THR A 8 -6.95 14.34 8.45
N ARG A 9 -7.25 15.36 9.27
CA ARG A 9 -8.56 15.53 9.92
C ARG A 9 -9.66 15.72 8.88
N VAL A 10 -9.44 16.57 7.87
CA VAL A 10 -10.41 16.79 6.79
C VAL A 10 -10.72 15.50 6.03
N ILE A 11 -9.70 14.70 5.71
CA ILE A 11 -9.89 13.42 5.02
C ILE A 11 -10.71 12.44 5.89
N VAL A 12 -10.38 12.31 7.17
CA VAL A 12 -11.11 11.45 8.11
C VAL A 12 -12.58 11.88 8.25
N GLU A 13 -12.82 13.17 8.45
CA GLU A 13 -14.20 13.70 8.53
C GLU A 13 -14.96 13.50 7.23
N LYS A 14 -14.32 13.65 6.07
CA LYS A 14 -14.94 13.38 4.76
C LYS A 14 -15.35 11.92 4.63
N ILE A 15 -14.48 10.98 4.99
CA ILE A 15 -14.80 9.54 4.94
C ILE A 15 -16.00 9.25 5.85
N ALA A 16 -15.96 9.72 7.10
CA ALA A 16 -17.05 9.52 8.05
C ALA A 16 -18.36 10.14 7.56
N HIS A 17 -18.31 11.33 6.95
CA HIS A 17 -19.48 11.99 6.38
C HIS A 17 -20.08 11.20 5.21
N LEU A 18 -19.26 10.70 4.29
CA LEU A 18 -19.75 9.92 3.13
C LEU A 18 -20.47 8.64 3.54
N ILE A 19 -19.99 8.00 4.61
CA ILE A 19 -20.58 6.80 5.19
C ILE A 19 -21.86 7.15 5.96
N ALA A 20 -21.79 8.10 6.88
CA ALA A 20 -22.90 8.45 7.77
C ALA A 20 -24.12 9.02 7.03
N THR A 21 -23.90 9.68 5.90
CA THR A 21 -24.98 10.20 5.04
C THR A 21 -25.55 9.16 4.07
N GLY A 22 -25.02 7.93 4.07
CA GLY A 22 -25.44 6.87 3.16
C GLY A 22 -25.04 7.10 1.70
N ARG A 23 -24.21 8.11 1.41
CA ARG A 23 -23.79 8.45 0.04
C ARG A 23 -22.94 7.35 -0.58
N TYR A 24 -22.07 6.73 0.22
CA TYR A 24 -21.32 5.54 -0.19
C TYR A 24 -21.19 4.55 0.97
N PRO A 25 -21.39 3.24 0.73
CA PRO A 25 -21.02 2.23 1.72
C PRO A 25 -19.50 2.22 1.90
N ALA A 26 -19.04 1.95 3.12
CA ALA A 26 -17.61 1.96 3.49
C ALA A 26 -16.73 1.12 2.55
N LYS A 27 -17.20 -0.06 2.14
CA LYS A 27 -16.52 -0.94 1.16
C LYS A 27 -16.24 -0.35 -0.22
N ARG A 28 -16.86 0.79 -0.57
CA ARG A 28 -16.62 1.52 -1.83
C ARG A 28 -15.67 2.71 -1.66
N ILE A 29 -15.11 2.90 -0.47
CA ILE A 29 -14.17 3.99 -0.18
C ILE A 29 -12.78 3.38 0.04
N ALA A 30 -11.78 3.96 -0.65
CA ALA A 30 -10.38 3.66 -0.44
C ALA A 30 -9.62 4.94 -0.07
N ALA A 31 -8.88 4.90 1.05
CA ALA A 31 -7.97 5.96 1.45
C ALA A 31 -6.52 5.46 1.38
N ILE A 32 -5.70 6.15 0.58
CA ILE A 32 -4.34 5.72 0.26
C ILE A 32 -3.35 6.67 0.94
N THR A 33 -2.32 6.11 1.58
CA THR A 33 -1.25 6.86 2.24
C THR A 33 0.13 6.43 1.75
N PHE A 34 1.16 7.24 1.99
CA PHE A 34 2.53 6.90 1.60
C PHE A 34 3.23 5.93 2.56
N THR A 35 2.91 5.99 3.86
CA THR A 35 3.57 5.16 4.88
C THR A 35 2.58 4.26 5.60
N ASN A 36 3.07 3.13 6.11
CA ASN A 36 2.29 2.23 6.96
C ASN A 36 1.84 2.93 8.25
N LYS A 37 2.69 3.81 8.80
CA LYS A 37 2.36 4.62 9.98
C LYS A 37 1.15 5.52 9.72
N SER A 38 1.14 6.25 8.61
CA SER A 38 0.02 7.12 8.24
C SER A 38 -1.27 6.31 7.98
N ALA A 39 -1.17 5.14 7.34
CA ALA A 39 -2.32 4.26 7.15
C ALA A 39 -2.91 3.81 8.50
N LYS A 40 -2.05 3.40 9.43
CA LYS A 40 -2.45 2.97 10.79
C LYS A 40 -3.11 4.12 11.56
N GLU A 41 -2.47 5.28 11.62
CA GLU A 41 -3.02 6.47 12.29
C GLU A 41 -4.37 6.89 11.70
N MET A 42 -4.53 6.82 10.38
CA MET A 42 -5.80 7.13 9.71
C MET A 42 -6.88 6.11 10.09
N ARG A 43 -6.58 4.81 10.09
CA ARG A 43 -7.52 3.76 10.55
C ARG A 43 -8.01 4.03 11.96
N GLU A 44 -7.10 4.33 12.89
CA GLU A 44 -7.44 4.63 14.28
C GLU A 44 -8.35 5.87 14.39
N ARG A 45 -8.07 6.92 13.62
CA ARG A 45 -8.90 8.14 13.60
C ARG A 45 -10.30 7.89 13.03
N VAL A 46 -10.41 7.11 11.96
CA VAL A 46 -11.71 6.73 11.39
C VAL A 46 -12.50 5.86 12.37
N ALA A 47 -11.86 4.86 12.99
CA ALA A 47 -12.50 3.99 13.98
C ALA A 47 -13.03 4.74 15.20
N LYS A 48 -12.34 5.82 15.63
CA LYS A 48 -12.86 6.71 16.67
C LYS A 48 -14.05 7.57 16.21
N ARG A 49 -14.14 7.84 14.91
CA ARG A 49 -15.12 8.77 14.34
C ARG A 49 -16.43 8.10 13.92
N ILE A 50 -16.36 6.84 13.50
CA ILE A 50 -17.49 6.01 13.04
C ILE A 50 -17.77 4.98 14.13
N ARG A 51 -19.01 4.93 14.64
CA ARG A 51 -19.40 3.98 15.69
C ARG A 51 -19.87 2.65 15.08
N GLY A 52 -19.67 1.56 15.83
CA GLY A 52 -20.14 0.24 15.43
C GLY A 52 -19.45 -0.31 14.18
N ASP A 53 -20.22 -0.98 13.34
CA ASP A 53 -19.81 -1.63 12.09
C ASP A 53 -19.84 -0.70 10.87
N GLY A 54 -20.13 0.60 11.05
CA GLY A 54 -20.27 1.54 9.93
C GLY A 54 -19.00 1.72 9.08
N ALA A 55 -17.82 1.34 9.59
CA ALA A 55 -16.57 1.37 8.85
C ALA A 55 -16.22 0.03 8.17
N ASP A 56 -17.09 -0.98 8.24
CA ASP A 56 -16.79 -2.32 7.73
C ASP A 56 -16.53 -2.32 6.22
N GLY A 57 -15.49 -3.05 5.84
CA GLY A 57 -14.98 -3.09 4.46
C GLY A 57 -14.26 -1.82 3.98
N LEU A 58 -14.14 -0.75 4.78
CA LEU A 58 -13.36 0.43 4.39
C LEU A 58 -11.90 0.05 4.12
N THR A 59 -11.39 0.41 2.94
CA THR A 59 -9.99 0.18 2.59
C THR A 59 -9.15 1.40 2.98
N ILE A 60 -8.24 1.23 3.93
CA ILE A 60 -7.18 2.20 4.22
C ILE A 60 -5.87 1.47 4.04
N CYS A 61 -4.97 1.93 3.16
CA CYS A 61 -3.75 1.20 2.82
C CYS A 61 -2.66 2.11 2.24
N THR A 62 -1.48 1.56 1.99
CA THR A 62 -0.44 2.25 1.21
C THR A 62 -0.60 2.00 -0.28
N PHE A 63 0.10 2.78 -1.11
CA PHE A 63 0.17 2.51 -2.55
C PHE A 63 0.66 1.08 -2.86
N HIS A 64 1.72 0.63 -2.18
CA HIS A 64 2.25 -0.73 -2.36
C HIS A 64 1.23 -1.80 -1.95
N ALA A 65 0.55 -1.63 -0.81
CA ALA A 65 -0.47 -2.58 -0.38
C ALA A 65 -1.67 -2.62 -1.34
N LEU A 66 -2.07 -1.48 -1.91
CA LEU A 66 -3.11 -1.42 -2.94
C LEU A 66 -2.65 -2.12 -4.23
N GLY A 67 -1.45 -1.82 -4.71
CA GLY A 67 -0.87 -2.42 -5.91
C GLY A 67 -0.73 -3.93 -5.78
N LEU A 68 -0.26 -4.41 -4.63
CA LEU A 68 -0.18 -5.84 -4.34
C LEU A 68 -1.57 -6.49 -4.36
N LYS A 69 -2.57 -5.91 -3.70
CA LYS A 69 -3.94 -6.43 -3.71
C LYS A 69 -4.48 -6.51 -5.14
N PHE A 70 -4.24 -5.47 -5.94
CA PHE A 70 -4.65 -5.43 -7.34
C PHE A 70 -3.98 -6.55 -8.16
N LEU A 71 -2.66 -6.71 -8.04
CA LEU A 71 -1.90 -7.76 -8.72
C LEU A 71 -2.27 -9.17 -8.26
N GLN A 72 -2.65 -9.36 -7.00
CA GLN A 72 -3.12 -10.65 -6.51
C GLN A 72 -4.47 -11.04 -7.13
N ILE A 73 -5.38 -10.07 -7.28
CA ILE A 73 -6.68 -10.26 -7.94
C ILE A 73 -6.44 -10.54 -9.44
N GLU A 74 -5.66 -9.70 -10.10
CA GLU A 74 -5.44 -9.71 -11.55
C GLU A 74 -4.19 -10.49 -11.98
N HIS A 75 -3.68 -11.40 -11.15
CA HIS A 75 -2.39 -12.10 -11.38
C HIS A 75 -2.33 -12.74 -12.77
N ALA A 76 -3.42 -13.37 -13.20
CA ALA A 76 -3.49 -14.02 -14.51
C ALA A 76 -3.35 -13.01 -15.67
N ALA A 77 -4.01 -11.86 -15.57
CA ALA A 77 -3.90 -10.79 -16.57
C ALA A 77 -2.50 -10.16 -16.61
N ALA A 78 -1.81 -10.14 -15.46
CA ALA A 78 -0.43 -9.69 -15.35
C ALA A 78 0.63 -10.75 -15.76
N GLY A 79 0.20 -11.96 -16.18
CA GLY A 79 1.13 -13.06 -16.49
C GLY A 79 1.84 -13.65 -15.27
N LEU A 80 1.32 -13.40 -14.07
CA LEU A 80 1.88 -13.86 -12.80
C LEU A 80 1.20 -15.15 -12.32
N LYS A 81 1.95 -15.99 -11.63
CA LYS A 81 1.37 -17.15 -10.92
C LYS A 81 0.55 -16.69 -9.72
N ARG A 82 -0.50 -17.43 -9.40
CA ARG A 82 -1.23 -17.25 -8.14
C ARG A 82 -0.27 -17.43 -6.98
N GLY A 83 -0.29 -16.50 -6.02
CA GLY A 83 0.59 -16.56 -4.84
C GLY A 83 2.05 -16.25 -5.15
N PHE A 84 2.34 -15.42 -6.16
CA PHE A 84 3.69 -14.96 -6.46
C PHE A 84 4.38 -14.36 -5.22
N SER A 85 5.69 -14.55 -5.13
CA SER A 85 6.52 -13.97 -4.08
C SER A 85 6.87 -12.52 -4.40
N ILE A 86 7.04 -11.72 -3.36
CA ILE A 86 7.60 -10.37 -3.47
C ILE A 86 9.03 -10.46 -2.97
N PHE A 87 9.96 -10.00 -3.78
CA PHE A 87 11.35 -9.87 -3.36
C PHE A 87 11.50 -8.60 -2.55
N ASP A 88 12.13 -8.73 -1.39
CA ASP A 88 12.71 -7.57 -0.74
C ASP A 88 14.05 -7.19 -1.38
N SER A 89 14.74 -6.20 -0.81
CA SER A 89 16.03 -5.74 -1.32
C SER A 89 17.10 -6.83 -1.27
N ASP A 90 17.05 -7.70 -0.26
CA ASP A 90 18.06 -8.72 -0.03
C ASP A 90 17.84 -9.90 -0.99
N ASP A 91 16.58 -10.30 -1.19
CA ASP A 91 16.17 -11.27 -2.19
C ASP A 91 16.60 -10.83 -3.60
N ALA A 92 16.34 -9.56 -3.94
CA ALA A 92 16.72 -8.99 -5.23
C ALA A 92 18.25 -8.99 -5.41
N ALA A 93 19.00 -8.55 -4.39
CA ALA A 93 20.45 -8.52 -4.42
C ALA A 93 21.09 -9.92 -4.53
N ALA A 94 20.51 -10.91 -3.85
CA ALA A 94 20.93 -12.30 -3.94
C ALA A 94 20.66 -12.86 -5.35
N GLN A 95 19.47 -12.61 -5.90
CA GLN A 95 19.11 -13.09 -7.23
C GLN A 95 20.04 -12.54 -8.32
N ILE A 96 20.44 -11.27 -8.24
CA ILE A 96 21.38 -10.67 -9.19
C ILE A 96 22.75 -11.33 -9.11
N LYS A 97 23.24 -11.56 -7.88
CA LYS A 97 24.52 -12.24 -7.67
C LYS A 97 24.51 -13.65 -8.30
N ASP A 98 23.41 -14.38 -8.12
CA ASP A 98 23.26 -15.73 -8.68
C ASP A 98 23.20 -15.71 -10.21
N LEU A 99 22.50 -14.73 -10.80
CA LEU A 99 22.43 -14.54 -12.26
C LEU A 99 23.78 -14.12 -12.87
N MET A 100 24.63 -13.44 -12.09
CA MET A 100 25.95 -12.95 -12.52
C MET A 100 27.10 -13.89 -12.12
N HIS A 101 26.83 -15.19 -12.01
CA HIS A 101 27.85 -16.17 -11.65
C HIS A 101 29.09 -16.08 -12.56
N GLY A 102 30.27 -15.87 -11.96
CA GLY A 102 31.54 -15.69 -12.67
C GLY A 102 31.89 -14.24 -13.02
N ALA A 103 30.99 -13.28 -12.78
CA ALA A 103 31.31 -11.86 -12.87
C ALA A 103 32.26 -11.43 -11.74
N LYS A 104 33.07 -10.42 -12.02
CA LYS A 104 33.93 -9.81 -11.01
C LYS A 104 33.09 -9.07 -9.95
N PRO A 105 33.56 -8.95 -8.70
CA PRO A 105 32.79 -8.32 -7.62
C PRO A 105 32.35 -6.88 -7.91
N ASP A 106 33.20 -6.08 -8.57
CA ASP A 106 32.92 -4.71 -9.00
C ASP A 106 31.72 -4.63 -9.95
N ALA A 107 31.66 -5.52 -10.95
CA ALA A 107 30.54 -5.58 -11.88
C ALA A 107 29.21 -5.95 -11.20
N ILE A 108 29.25 -6.79 -10.15
CA ILE A 108 28.06 -7.18 -9.38
C ILE A 108 27.57 -5.98 -8.54
N GLU A 109 28.49 -5.19 -7.99
CA GLU A 109 28.17 -4.02 -7.19
C GLU A 109 27.58 -2.89 -8.05
N ASP A 110 28.14 -2.65 -9.23
CA ASP A 110 27.58 -1.72 -10.21
C ASP A 110 26.16 -2.12 -10.62
N ALA A 111 25.92 -3.42 -10.89
CA ALA A 111 24.59 -3.92 -11.25
C ALA A 111 23.56 -3.74 -10.13
N LYS A 112 23.96 -3.88 -8.86
CA LYS A 112 23.10 -3.63 -7.70
C LYS A 112 22.72 -2.15 -7.54
N ASN A 113 23.55 -1.23 -8.02
CA ASN A 113 23.29 0.21 -7.93
C ASN A 113 22.37 0.75 -9.03
N LEU A 114 21.98 -0.06 -10.02
CA LEU A 114 21.10 0.33 -11.14
C LEU A 114 19.59 0.20 -10.83
N ILE A 115 19.23 -0.31 -9.66
CA ILE A 115 17.87 -0.67 -9.23
C ILE A 115 17.60 -0.06 -7.86
#